data_AF-A0A537LQ46-F1
#
_entry.id   AF-A0A537LQ46-F1
#
_cell.length_a   1.000
_cell.length_b   1.000
_cell.length_c   1.000
_cell.angle_alpha   90.00
_cell.angle_beta   90.00
_cell.angle_gamma   90.00
#
_symmetry.space_group_name_H-M   'P 1'
#
loop_
_entity.id
_entity.type
_entity.pdbx_description
1 polymer ?
#
loop_
_entity_poly.entity_id
_entity_poly.type
_entity_poly.pdbx_seq_one_letter_code
_entity_poly.pdbx_strand_id
1 'polypeptide(L)' 'MRKRSPGRRLLTALILGAALAFFLFPVAWMVLTSFKTNAEYFSYPPVFIPKSFALTNYQN' A
#
# COMPACT_ATOMS: atom_id res chain seq x y z
N MET A 1 -6.61 -31.18 24.21
CA MET A 1 -6.59 -30.03 23.28
C MET A 1 -6.31 -28.74 24.06
N ARG A 2 -5.12 -28.15 23.94
CA ARG A 2 -4.70 -26.97 24.74
C ARG A 2 -5.44 -25.73 24.20
N LYS A 3 -6.46 -25.23 24.91
CA LYS A 3 -7.22 -24.03 24.52
C LYS A 3 -6.23 -22.86 24.39
N ARG A 4 -5.98 -22.38 23.16
CA ARG A 4 -5.12 -21.22 22.92
C ARG A 4 -5.76 -20.00 23.59
N SER A 5 -4.99 -19.21 24.35
CA SER A 5 -5.53 -18.03 25.01
C SER A 5 -6.04 -17.01 23.99
N PRO A 6 -7.20 -16.38 24.22
CA PRO A 6 -7.77 -15.40 23.28
C PRO A 6 -6.82 -14.22 23.01
N GLY A 7 -6.04 -13.80 24.02
CA GLY A 7 -5.03 -12.75 23.87
C GLY A 7 -3.91 -13.10 22.91
N ARG A 8 -3.44 -14.37 22.89
CA ARG A 8 -2.42 -14.80 21.92
C ARG A 8 -2.95 -14.75 20.49
N ARG A 9 -4.22 -15.12 20.29
CA ARG A 9 -4.86 -15.06 18.97
C ARG A 9 -4.96 -13.61 18.47
N LEU A 10 -5.36 -12.69 19.34
CA LEU A 10 -5.42 -11.27 19.00
C LEU A 10 -4.04 -10.71 18.65
N LEU A 11 -3.03 -10.99 19.48
CA LEU A 11 -1.66 -10.55 19.22
C LEU A 11 -1.12 -11.10 17.89
N THR A 12 -1.33 -12.38 17.61
CA THR A 12 -0.95 -12.97 16.32
C THR A 12 -1.68 -12.31 15.15
N ALA A 13 -2.99 -12.03 15.28
CA ALA A 13 -3.74 -11.34 14.23
C ALA A 13 -3.22 -9.93 13.96
N LEU A 14 -2.88 -9.17 15.00
CA LEU A 14 -2.30 -7.82 14.87
C LEU A 14 -0.93 -7.85 14.18
N ILE A 15 -0.06 -8.77 14.59
CA ILE A 15 1.28 -8.94 13.97
C ILE A 15 1.15 -9.32 12.50
N LEU A 16 0.29 -10.28 12.18
CA LEU A 16 0.06 -10.70 10.80
C LEU A 16 -0.57 -9.58 9.96
N GLY A 17 -1.51 -8.82 10.52
CA GLY A 17 -2.11 -7.66 9.86
C GLY A 17 -1.08 -6.56 9.57
N ALA A 18 -0.22 -6.24 10.54
CA ALA A 18 0.84 -5.26 10.36
C ALA A 18 1.88 -5.71 9.32
N ALA A 19 2.31 -6.99 9.38
CA ALA A 19 3.21 -7.57 8.40
C ALA A 19 2.61 -7.52 6.99
N LEU A 20 1.33 -7.91 6.85
CA LEU A 20 0.62 -7.85 5.58
C LEU A 20 0.56 -6.42 5.03
N ALA A 21 0.20 -5.43 5.85
CA ALA A 21 0.16 -4.02 5.44
C ALA A 21 1.54 -3.52 4.99
N PHE A 22 2.59 -3.87 5.72
CA PHE A 22 3.97 -3.53 5.37
C PHE A 22 4.41 -4.13 4.03
N PHE A 23 4.13 -5.43 3.80
CA PHE A 23 4.49 -6.09 2.54
C PHE A 23 3.63 -5.64 1.36
N LEU A 24 2.37 -5.24 1.58
CA LEU A 24 1.50 -4.71 0.54
C LEU A 24 1.75 -3.24 0.22
N PHE A 25 2.36 -2.48 1.13
CA PHE A 25 2.71 -1.08 0.90
C PHE A 25 3.43 -0.81 -0.43
N PRO A 26 4.53 -1.50 -0.79
CA PRO A 26 5.21 -1.25 -2.08
C PRO A 26 4.31 -1.57 -3.29
N VAL A 27 3.44 -2.58 -3.19
CA VAL A 27 2.49 -2.92 -4.26
C VAL A 27 1.46 -1.80 -4.43
N ALA A 28 0.86 -1.34 -3.32
CA ALA A 28 -0.07 -0.21 -3.34
C ALA A 28 0.59 1.05 -3.88
N TRP A 29 1.84 1.32 -3.49
CA TRP A 29 2.62 2.45 -4.00
C TRP A 29 2.84 2.38 -5.51
N MET A 30 3.21 1.21 -6.02
CA MET A 30 3.40 0.98 -7.46
C MET A 30 2.10 1.24 -8.24
N VAL A 31 0.97 0.72 -7.75
CA VAL A 31 -0.34 0.93 -8.38
C VAL A 31 -0.69 2.43 -8.39
N LEU A 32 -0.59 3.12 -7.24
CA LEU A 32 -0.88 4.55 -7.16
C LEU A 32 0.02 5.38 -8.08
N THR A 33 1.29 5.01 -8.15
CA THR A 33 2.30 5.71 -8.97
C THR A 33 2.06 5.48 -10.46
N SER A 34 1.55 4.31 -10.86
CA SER A 34 1.20 4.03 -12.25
C SER A 34 0.11 4.96 -12.80
N PHE A 35 -0.70 5.54 -11.93
CA PHE A 35 -1.76 6.50 -12.29
C PHE A 35 -1.33 7.97 -12.14
N LYS A 36 -0.10 8.27 -11.70
CA LYS A 36 0.40 9.64 -11.61
C LYS A 36 0.79 10.15 -12.99
N THR A 37 0.57 11.45 -13.22
CA THR A 37 1.19 12.16 -14.33
C THR A 37 2.70 12.29 -14.13
N ASN A 38 3.46 12.52 -15.21
CA ASN A 38 4.89 12.83 -15.11
C ASN A 38 5.16 14.03 -14.18
N ALA A 39 4.33 15.07 -14.25
CA ALA A 39 4.48 16.25 -13.40
C ALA A 39 4.32 15.91 -11.89
N GLU A 40 3.37 15.05 -11.53
CA GLU A 40 3.17 14.59 -10.14
C GLU A 40 4.26 13.61 -9.68
N TYR A 41 4.82 12.81 -10.59
CA TYR A 41 5.91 11.90 -10.28
C TYR A 41 7.19 12.65 -9.91
N PHE A 42 7.51 13.72 -10.65
CA PHE A 42 8.72 14.53 -10.45
C PHE A 42 8.53 15.73 -9.50
N SER A 43 7.35 15.91 -8.91
CA SER A 43 7.10 17.05 -8.01
C SER A 43 7.76 16.89 -6.64
N TYR A 44 8.20 18.00 -6.05
CA TYR A 44 8.61 18.08 -4.65
C TYR A 44 7.68 19.02 -3.87
N PRO A 45 7.06 18.59 -2.75
CA PRO A 45 7.15 17.26 -2.14
C PRO A 45 6.48 16.16 -3.01
N PRO A 46 6.86 14.87 -2.83
CA PRO A 46 6.24 13.78 -3.58
C PRO A 46 4.76 13.65 -3.26
N VAL A 47 3.95 13.52 -4.31
CA VAL A 47 2.51 13.27 -4.18
C VAL A 47 2.29 11.81 -3.82
N PHE A 48 1.71 11.52 -2.66
CA PHE A 48 1.48 10.13 -2.23
C PHE A 48 0.27 9.48 -2.92
N ILE A 49 -0.82 10.24 -3.06
CA ILE A 49 -2.06 9.82 -3.74
C ILE A 49 -2.21 10.70 -4.98
N PRO A 50 -2.30 10.12 -6.20
CA PRO A 50 -2.43 10.89 -7.43
C PRO A 50 -3.63 11.85 -7.34
N LYS A 51 -3.42 13.13 -7.68
CA LYS A 51 -4.50 14.13 -7.74
C LYS A 51 -5.28 14.01 -9.04
N SER A 52 -4.59 13.65 -10.12
CA SER A 52 -5.21 13.26 -11.40
C SER A 52 -4.98 11.79 -11.68
N PHE A 53 -6.04 11.06 -12.01
CA PHE A 53 -5.95 9.67 -12.42
C PHE A 53 -5.58 9.60 -13.91
N ALA A 54 -4.28 9.54 -14.20
CA ALA A 54 -3.77 9.52 -15.56
C ALA A 54 -3.62 8.08 -16.06
N LEU A 55 -4.24 7.79 -17.21
CA LEU A 55 -4.05 6.54 -17.95
C LEU A 55 -2.95 6.64 -19.03
N THR A 56 -2.28 7.79 -19.11
CA THR A 56 -1.24 8.06 -20.12
C THR A 56 -0.09 7.07 -20.04
N ASN A 57 0.21 6.51 -18.86
CA ASN A 57 1.24 5.50 -18.69
C ASN A 57 0.86 4.11 -19.26
N TYR A 58 -0.38 3.96 -19.74
CA TYR A 58 -0.92 2.73 -20.32
C TYR A 58 -1.31 2.88 -21.80
N GLN A 59 -1.13 4.06 -22.38
CA GLN A 59 -1.44 4.35 -23.77
C GLN A 59 -0.16 4.16 -24.59
N ASN A 60 -0.13 3.12 -25.44
CA ASN A 60 0.89 2.95 -26.48
C ASN A 60 0.52 3.78 -27.71
#